data_AF-A0A3A8T458-F1
#
_entry.id   AF-A0A3A8T458-F1
#
_cell.length_a   1.000
_cell.length_b   1.000
_cell.length_c   1.000
_cell.angle_alpha   90.00
_cell.angle_beta   90.00
_cell.angle_gamma   90.00
#
_symmetry.space_group_name_H-M   'P 1'
#
loop_
_entity.id
_entity.type
_entity.pdbx_description
1 polymer ?
#
loop_
_entity_poly.entity_id
_entity_poly.type
_entity_poly.pdbx_seq_one_letter_code
_entity_poly.pdbx_strand_id
1 'polypeptide(L)'
;MSVPSMEALRQDVVRLRALLERNVPRYAATRRDVALGPDESAHVRAFWETLGWSPLFEGCLGEPELARAPAQAERSMGEWRSWGGPFRLTLADLPRRFRFAEPDHQGVGFSITDESSETVTDPPLLAVVADTGQIVPHSPSYLRFAGDTLVRVAVRGWYSTTVMCRPDVPALPGTSRPFPFLSPGTVALSEDLWVLPSQQAPESPGSTFVHARYEALLEWLVATPALEAVNIPRLPGKTWTLEASLARVDAAIPGLKSLAGLEAGTEYRVGTLEGAQVLVQAHTSGLTQLAHNARHAERLQAALTARGLLKPSTD
;
A
#
# COMPACT_ATOMS: atom_id res chain seq x y z
N MET A 1 -10.92 -1.88 -20.21
CA MET A 1 -9.49 -2.31 -20.24
C MET A 1 -9.40 -3.53 -21.15
N SER A 2 -8.32 -3.66 -21.92
CA SER A 2 -8.09 -4.87 -22.72
C SER A 2 -7.81 -6.05 -21.80
N VAL A 3 -8.33 -7.23 -22.14
CA VAL A 3 -8.00 -8.48 -21.45
C VAL A 3 -6.51 -8.77 -21.69
N PRO A 4 -5.69 -9.02 -20.65
CA PRO A 4 -4.29 -9.36 -20.85
C PRO A 4 -4.14 -10.66 -21.63
N SER A 5 -3.08 -10.75 -22.43
CA SER A 5 -2.64 -12.06 -22.91
C SER A 5 -2.23 -12.93 -21.72
N MET A 6 -2.44 -14.24 -21.85
CA MET A 6 -2.07 -15.20 -20.80
C MET A 6 -0.59 -15.12 -20.42
N GLU A 7 0.27 -14.86 -21.41
CA GLU A 7 1.71 -14.71 -21.19
C GLU A 7 2.03 -13.48 -20.36
N ALA A 8 1.42 -12.34 -20.69
CA ALA A 8 1.64 -11.10 -19.94
C ALA A 8 1.14 -11.21 -18.49
N LEU A 9 -0.01 -11.86 -18.28
CA LEU A 9 -0.49 -12.19 -16.94
C LEU A 9 0.53 -13.04 -16.17
N ARG A 10 1.03 -14.14 -16.75
CA ARG A 10 2.01 -15.01 -16.08
C ARG A 10 3.28 -14.26 -15.69
N GLN A 11 3.76 -13.36 -16.53
CA GLN A 11 4.93 -12.55 -16.22
C GLN A 11 4.69 -11.63 -15.02
N ASP A 12 3.53 -10.99 -14.92
CA ASP A 12 3.13 -10.21 -13.73
C ASP A 12 3.12 -11.09 -12.48
N VAL A 13 2.55 -12.30 -12.58
CA VAL A 13 2.45 -13.24 -11.45
C VAL A 13 3.83 -13.73 -11.00
N VAL A 14 4.74 -14.05 -11.94
CA VAL A 14 6.12 -14.46 -11.62
C VAL A 14 6.86 -13.36 -10.87
N ARG A 15 6.73 -12.10 -11.31
CA ARG A 15 7.32 -10.95 -10.60
C ARG A 15 6.73 -10.78 -9.20
N LEU A 16 5.41 -10.94 -9.06
CA LEU A 16 4.73 -10.82 -7.77
C LEU A 16 5.18 -11.92 -6.81
N ARG A 17 5.30 -13.15 -7.31
CA ARG A 17 5.86 -14.27 -6.56
C ARG A 17 7.29 -13.99 -6.10
N ALA A 18 8.16 -13.53 -6.99
CA ALA A 18 9.54 -13.18 -6.63
C ALA A 18 9.59 -12.07 -5.57
N LEU A 19 8.70 -11.07 -5.66
CA LEU A 19 8.57 -10.02 -4.65
C LEU A 19 8.17 -10.59 -3.28
N LEU A 20 7.19 -11.49 -3.24
CA LEU A 20 6.75 -12.17 -2.02
C LEU A 20 7.87 -13.05 -1.43
N GLU A 21 8.60 -13.80 -2.27
CA GLU A 21 9.75 -14.62 -1.85
C GLU A 21 10.86 -13.76 -1.23
N ARG A 22 11.10 -12.57 -1.78
CA ARG A 22 12.10 -11.63 -1.26
C ARG A 22 11.67 -10.97 0.06
N ASN A 23 10.42 -10.53 0.16
CA ASN A 23 10.01 -9.60 1.21
C ASN A 23 9.15 -10.23 2.32
N VAL A 24 8.53 -11.39 2.09
CA VAL A 24 7.65 -12.04 3.07
C VAL A 24 8.37 -13.23 3.70
N PRO A 25 8.84 -13.11 4.96
CA PRO A 25 9.49 -14.21 5.64
C PRO A 25 8.62 -15.46 5.62
N ARG A 26 9.23 -16.61 5.32
CA ARG A 26 8.59 -17.93 5.26
C ARG A 26 7.61 -18.16 4.11
N TYR A 27 7.38 -17.20 3.22
CA TYR A 27 6.47 -17.42 2.07
C TYR A 27 6.91 -18.63 1.23
N ALA A 28 8.18 -18.67 0.79
CA ALA A 28 8.70 -19.79 0.00
C ALA A 28 8.58 -21.14 0.71
N ALA A 29 8.77 -21.18 2.04
CA ALA A 29 8.71 -22.40 2.84
C ALA A 29 7.28 -22.89 3.14
N THR A 30 6.29 -22.00 3.04
CA THR A 30 4.88 -22.29 3.35
C THR A 30 4.00 -22.32 2.11
N ARG A 31 4.54 -21.95 0.95
CA ARG A 31 3.81 -22.01 -0.32
C ARG A 31 3.54 -23.46 -0.68
N ARG A 32 2.27 -23.75 -0.96
CA ARG A 32 1.82 -24.98 -1.64
C ARG A 32 1.43 -24.66 -3.08
N ASP A 33 1.60 -25.65 -3.94
CA ASP A 33 1.08 -25.59 -5.29
C ASP A 33 -0.46 -25.62 -5.27
N VAL A 34 -1.06 -24.98 -6.25
CA VAL A 34 -2.52 -24.93 -6.44
C VAL A 34 -2.83 -25.60 -7.76
N ALA A 35 -3.84 -26.48 -7.77
CA ALA A 35 -4.35 -27.10 -8.97
C ALA A 35 -5.87 -26.84 -9.02
N LEU A 36 -6.29 -26.04 -10.00
CA LEU A 36 -7.68 -25.66 -10.21
C LEU A 36 -8.29 -26.48 -11.35
N GLY A 37 -9.60 -26.72 -11.30
CA GLY A 37 -10.34 -27.53 -12.27
C GLY A 37 -10.29 -26.95 -13.69
N PRO A 38 -10.41 -27.78 -14.74
CA PRO A 38 -10.32 -27.32 -16.13
C PRO A 38 -11.49 -26.41 -16.56
N ASP A 39 -12.60 -26.46 -15.82
CA ASP A 39 -13.82 -25.67 -15.99
C ASP A 39 -13.77 -24.31 -15.24
N GLU A 40 -12.67 -24.03 -14.56
CA GLU A 40 -12.39 -22.76 -13.89
C GLU A 40 -11.77 -21.75 -14.87
N SER A 41 -11.95 -20.45 -14.61
CA SER A 41 -11.41 -19.38 -15.48
C SER A 41 -9.91 -19.57 -15.75
N ALA A 42 -9.53 -19.60 -17.04
CA ALA A 42 -8.15 -19.79 -17.46
C ALA A 42 -7.18 -18.75 -16.86
N HIS A 43 -7.60 -17.49 -16.73
CA HIS A 43 -6.78 -16.44 -16.12
C HIS A 43 -6.61 -16.66 -14.61
N VAL A 44 -7.67 -17.03 -13.90
CA VAL A 44 -7.61 -17.34 -12.46
C VAL A 44 -6.72 -18.56 -12.20
N ARG A 45 -6.83 -19.58 -13.05
CA ARG A 45 -5.93 -20.74 -13.03
C ARG A 45 -4.48 -20.33 -13.22
N ALA A 46 -4.17 -19.61 -14.29
CA ALA A 46 -2.78 -19.19 -14.53
C ALA A 46 -2.22 -18.32 -13.41
N PHE A 47 -3.04 -17.50 -12.77
CA PHE A 47 -2.65 -16.74 -11.60
C PHE A 47 -2.26 -17.67 -10.43
N TRP A 48 -3.19 -18.50 -9.95
CA TRP A 48 -2.95 -19.31 -8.75
C TRP A 48 -2.00 -20.49 -8.98
N GLU A 49 -2.03 -21.14 -10.14
CA GLU A 49 -1.08 -22.22 -10.48
C GLU A 49 0.36 -21.68 -10.59
N THR A 50 0.57 -20.41 -10.95
CA THR A 50 1.90 -19.79 -11.02
C THR A 50 2.36 -19.25 -9.66
N LEU A 51 1.46 -18.58 -8.93
CA LEU A 51 1.74 -17.95 -7.65
C LEU A 51 1.84 -18.99 -6.52
N GLY A 52 0.99 -20.00 -6.53
CA GLY A 52 0.71 -20.89 -5.40
C GLY A 52 -0.08 -20.21 -4.27
N TRP A 53 -0.41 -21.00 -3.24
CA TRP A 53 -1.11 -20.54 -2.05
C TRP A 53 -0.21 -20.62 -0.82
N SER A 54 -0.32 -19.68 0.12
CA SER A 54 0.35 -19.75 1.41
C SER A 54 -0.64 -19.41 2.53
N PRO A 55 -0.61 -20.13 3.67
CA PRO A 55 -1.38 -19.77 4.87
C PRO A 55 -1.14 -18.34 5.36
N LEU A 56 -0.03 -17.71 4.98
CA LEU A 56 0.25 -16.30 5.30
C LEU A 56 -0.80 -15.33 4.72
N PHE A 57 -1.60 -15.79 3.75
CA PHE A 57 -2.65 -15.00 3.11
C PHE A 57 -4.02 -15.13 3.78
N GLU A 58 -4.22 -16.07 4.72
CA GLU A 58 -5.52 -16.33 5.37
C GLU A 58 -6.12 -15.10 6.06
N GLY A 59 -5.30 -14.09 6.37
CA GLY A 59 -5.71 -12.81 6.95
C GLY A 59 -6.03 -11.70 5.93
N CYS A 60 -6.07 -11.98 4.63
CA CYS A 60 -6.38 -10.98 3.61
C CYS A 60 -6.97 -11.55 2.31
N LEU A 61 -6.82 -12.84 2.07
CA LEU A 61 -7.38 -13.54 0.91
C LEU A 61 -7.99 -14.86 1.36
N GLY A 62 -9.04 -15.30 0.68
CA GLY A 62 -9.56 -16.65 0.81
C GLY A 62 -8.80 -17.66 -0.06
N GLU A 63 -8.91 -18.93 0.29
CA GLU A 63 -8.30 -20.02 -0.49
C GLU A 63 -8.89 -20.07 -1.92
N PRO A 64 -8.06 -20.36 -2.94
CA PRO A 64 -8.46 -20.22 -4.34
C PRO A 64 -9.42 -21.31 -4.83
N GLU A 65 -9.56 -22.43 -4.13
CA GLU A 65 -10.39 -23.56 -4.57
C GLU A 65 -11.89 -23.29 -4.38
N LEU A 66 -12.67 -23.34 -5.46
CA LEU A 66 -14.14 -23.15 -5.45
C LEU A 66 -14.85 -24.05 -4.42
N ALA A 67 -14.41 -25.29 -4.28
CA ALA A 67 -15.06 -26.27 -3.40
C ALA A 67 -15.05 -25.88 -1.91
N ARG A 68 -14.13 -25.00 -1.49
CA ARG A 68 -14.05 -24.54 -0.09
C ARG A 68 -15.00 -23.37 0.19
N ALA A 69 -15.37 -22.60 -0.84
CA ALA A 69 -16.05 -21.33 -0.68
C ALA A 69 -17.44 -21.44 0.01
N PRO A 70 -18.33 -22.41 -0.32
CA PRO A 70 -19.62 -22.51 0.34
C PRO A 70 -19.51 -22.77 1.85
N ALA A 71 -18.59 -23.63 2.27
CA ALA A 71 -18.40 -23.93 3.69
C ALA A 71 -17.83 -22.74 4.46
N GLN A 72 -16.94 -21.94 3.84
CA GLN A 72 -16.39 -20.72 4.42
C GLN A 72 -17.47 -19.63 4.55
N ALA A 73 -18.21 -19.36 3.47
CA ALA A 73 -19.29 -18.37 3.47
C ALA A 73 -20.39 -18.73 4.47
N GLU A 74 -20.81 -19.99 4.55
CA GLU A 74 -21.84 -20.43 5.50
C GLU A 74 -21.37 -20.31 6.95
N ARG A 75 -20.09 -20.55 7.22
CA ARG A 75 -19.52 -20.33 8.56
C ARG A 75 -19.60 -18.86 8.97
N SER A 76 -19.14 -17.95 8.10
CA SER A 76 -19.17 -16.50 8.36
C SER A 76 -20.60 -15.98 8.49
N MET A 77 -21.50 -16.34 7.57
CA MET A 77 -22.91 -15.96 7.64
C MET A 77 -23.61 -16.56 8.87
N GLY A 78 -23.27 -17.79 9.25
CA GLY A 78 -23.81 -18.45 10.45
C GLY A 78 -23.42 -17.73 11.74
N GLU A 79 -22.18 -17.26 11.82
CA GLU A 79 -21.72 -16.42 12.93
C GLU A 79 -22.54 -15.14 13.05
N TRP A 80 -22.73 -14.39 11.96
CA TRP A 80 -23.49 -13.14 11.99
C TRP A 80 -24.99 -13.35 12.28
N ARG A 81 -25.60 -14.44 11.80
CA ARG A 81 -26.98 -14.81 12.18
C ARG A 81 -27.10 -15.05 13.68
N SER A 82 -26.05 -15.54 14.34
CA SER A 82 -26.03 -15.78 15.79
C SER A 82 -25.98 -14.50 16.63
N TRP A 83 -25.60 -13.36 16.05
CA TRP A 83 -25.52 -12.07 16.76
C TRP A 83 -26.89 -11.45 17.07
N GLY A 84 -27.99 -12.06 16.60
CA GLY A 84 -29.35 -11.56 16.84
C GLY A 84 -29.72 -10.31 16.03
N GLY A 85 -28.84 -9.89 15.11
CA GLY A 85 -29.03 -8.74 14.22
C GLY A 85 -30.00 -9.00 13.06
N PRO A 86 -30.11 -8.06 12.11
CA PRO A 86 -31.02 -8.16 10.95
C PRO A 86 -30.49 -9.06 9.82
N PHE A 87 -29.30 -9.64 9.93
CA PHE A 87 -28.70 -10.47 8.88
C PHE A 87 -29.52 -11.74 8.61
N ARG A 88 -29.94 -11.95 7.35
CA ARG A 88 -30.81 -13.09 6.95
C ARG A 88 -30.30 -13.88 5.73
N LEU A 89 -29.18 -13.49 5.12
CA LEU A 89 -28.68 -14.17 3.94
C LEU A 89 -28.30 -15.61 4.23
N THR A 90 -28.47 -16.44 3.21
CA THR A 90 -28.13 -17.86 3.14
C THR A 90 -27.28 -18.13 1.90
N LEU A 91 -26.72 -19.34 1.78
CA LEU A 91 -26.00 -19.74 0.57
C LEU A 91 -26.84 -19.64 -0.71
N ALA A 92 -28.17 -19.73 -0.62
CA ALA A 92 -29.05 -19.63 -1.78
C ALA A 92 -29.13 -18.20 -2.35
N ASP A 93 -28.73 -17.19 -1.56
CA ASP A 93 -28.71 -15.78 -1.95
C ASP A 93 -27.39 -15.38 -2.62
N LEU A 94 -26.36 -16.23 -2.56
CA LEU A 94 -25.05 -15.99 -3.17
C LEU A 94 -25.03 -16.45 -4.64
N PRO A 95 -24.06 -15.99 -5.45
CA PRO A 95 -23.84 -16.51 -6.80
C PRO A 95 -23.76 -18.03 -6.81
N ARG A 96 -24.23 -18.66 -7.89
CA ARG A 96 -24.25 -20.14 -7.99
C ARG A 96 -22.84 -20.74 -7.97
N ARG A 97 -21.86 -20.01 -8.51
CA ARG A 97 -20.44 -20.34 -8.50
C ARG A 97 -19.69 -19.12 -8.00
N PHE A 98 -18.88 -19.32 -6.96
CA PHE A 98 -18.06 -18.26 -6.36
C PHE A 98 -16.85 -18.85 -5.64
N ARG A 99 -15.79 -18.05 -5.56
CA ARG A 99 -14.66 -18.20 -4.65
C ARG A 99 -14.82 -17.25 -3.49
N PHE A 100 -14.26 -17.65 -2.35
CA PHE A 100 -14.10 -16.76 -1.22
C PHE A 100 -12.85 -15.91 -1.47
N ALA A 101 -13.03 -14.60 -1.69
CA ALA A 101 -11.97 -13.71 -2.14
C ALA A 101 -11.27 -13.02 -0.97
N GLU A 102 -12.03 -12.53 0.01
CA GLU A 102 -11.53 -11.80 1.18
C GLU A 102 -12.31 -12.26 2.42
N PRO A 103 -11.63 -12.71 3.49
CA PRO A 103 -12.29 -13.08 4.74
C PRO A 103 -12.79 -11.89 5.53
N ASP A 104 -13.76 -12.13 6.41
CA ASP A 104 -14.14 -11.15 7.42
C ASP A 104 -13.08 -11.09 8.52
N HIS A 105 -12.55 -9.90 8.75
CA HIS A 105 -11.53 -9.63 9.77
C HIS A 105 -12.01 -8.72 10.89
N GLN A 106 -13.13 -8.02 10.69
CA GLN A 106 -13.58 -6.94 11.57
C GLN A 106 -15.05 -7.06 11.96
N GLY A 107 -15.73 -8.14 11.56
CA GLY A 107 -17.17 -8.28 11.73
C GLY A 107 -17.98 -7.43 10.74
N VAL A 108 -17.36 -6.95 9.67
CA VAL A 108 -17.98 -6.00 8.73
C VAL A 108 -18.58 -6.73 7.53
N GLY A 109 -17.90 -7.78 7.06
CA GLY A 109 -18.29 -8.46 5.84
C GLY A 109 -17.15 -9.29 5.26
N PHE A 110 -17.47 -10.09 4.25
CA PHE A 110 -16.49 -10.82 3.43
C PHE A 110 -16.73 -10.53 1.95
N SER A 111 -15.76 -10.85 1.10
CA SER A 111 -15.89 -10.71 -0.35
C SER A 111 -15.89 -12.07 -1.06
N ILE A 112 -16.72 -12.21 -2.08
CA ILE A 112 -16.81 -13.37 -2.96
C ILE A 112 -16.75 -12.96 -4.42
N THR A 113 -16.34 -13.85 -5.30
CA THR A 113 -16.45 -13.64 -6.76
C THR A 113 -17.88 -13.92 -7.25
N ASP A 114 -18.28 -13.32 -8.37
CA ASP A 114 -19.41 -13.82 -9.17
C ASP A 114 -18.89 -14.54 -10.42
N GLU A 115 -18.94 -15.86 -10.39
CA GLU A 115 -18.51 -16.75 -11.48
C GLU A 115 -19.69 -17.50 -12.12
N SER A 116 -20.89 -16.93 -12.00
CA SER A 116 -22.10 -17.54 -12.54
C SER A 116 -22.08 -17.65 -14.07
N SER A 117 -21.26 -16.85 -14.75
CA SER A 117 -21.09 -16.87 -16.20
C SER A 117 -19.78 -17.53 -16.62
N GLU A 118 -19.87 -18.52 -17.51
CA GLU A 118 -18.70 -19.24 -18.07
C GLU A 118 -17.81 -18.37 -18.97
N THR A 119 -18.31 -17.20 -19.41
CA THR A 119 -17.57 -16.30 -20.31
C THR A 119 -16.67 -15.29 -19.59
N VAL A 120 -16.75 -15.25 -18.26
CA VAL A 120 -16.04 -14.24 -17.47
C VAL A 120 -14.60 -14.70 -17.20
N THR A 121 -13.64 -14.00 -17.81
CA THR A 121 -12.22 -14.29 -17.65
C THR A 121 -11.69 -13.83 -16.29
N ASP A 122 -12.15 -12.71 -15.78
CA ASP A 122 -11.78 -12.18 -14.46
C ASP A 122 -13.07 -11.75 -13.75
N PRO A 123 -13.52 -12.54 -12.75
CA PRO A 123 -14.82 -12.31 -12.14
C PRO A 123 -14.82 -11.03 -11.28
N PRO A 124 -15.94 -10.28 -11.25
CA PRO A 124 -16.09 -9.20 -10.31
C PRO A 124 -16.21 -9.75 -8.89
N LEU A 125 -15.93 -8.90 -7.90
CA LEU A 125 -16.14 -9.17 -6.49
C LEU A 125 -17.39 -8.49 -5.97
N LEU A 126 -18.12 -9.24 -5.15
CA LEU A 126 -19.26 -8.80 -4.36
C LEU A 126 -18.86 -8.83 -2.88
N ALA A 127 -19.19 -7.78 -2.14
CA ALA A 127 -19.10 -7.77 -0.68
C ALA A 127 -20.43 -8.20 -0.08
N VAL A 128 -20.37 -9.15 0.85
CA VAL A 128 -21.50 -9.56 1.69
C VAL A 128 -21.35 -8.84 3.03
N VAL A 129 -22.25 -7.89 3.29
CA VAL A 129 -22.16 -6.96 4.43
C VAL A 129 -22.93 -7.53 5.63
N ALA A 130 -22.23 -7.71 6.76
CA ALA A 130 -22.78 -8.32 7.97
C ALA A 130 -23.91 -7.47 8.59
N ASP A 131 -23.73 -6.16 8.65
CA ASP A 131 -24.67 -5.26 9.33
C ASP A 131 -26.01 -5.12 8.59
N THR A 132 -25.96 -5.06 7.26
CA THR A 132 -27.14 -4.79 6.43
C THR A 132 -27.74 -6.04 5.81
N GLY A 133 -27.00 -7.15 5.77
CA GLY A 133 -27.39 -8.35 5.03
C GLY A 133 -27.52 -8.08 3.53
N GLN A 134 -26.76 -7.12 3.00
CA GLN A 134 -26.75 -6.79 1.58
C GLN A 134 -25.55 -7.42 0.87
N ILE A 135 -25.74 -7.71 -0.41
CA ILE A 135 -24.68 -8.07 -1.34
C ILE A 135 -24.48 -6.86 -2.25
N VAL A 136 -23.30 -6.25 -2.22
CA VAL A 136 -23.00 -5.03 -2.97
C VAL A 136 -21.76 -5.21 -3.84
N PRO A 137 -21.65 -4.51 -4.97
CA PRO A 137 -20.42 -4.51 -5.75
C PRO A 137 -19.22 -4.03 -4.91
N HIS A 138 -18.10 -4.75 -4.97
CA HIS A 138 -16.87 -4.41 -4.25
C HIS A 138 -15.74 -4.03 -5.21
N SER A 139 -15.34 -4.95 -6.10
CA SER A 139 -14.29 -4.71 -7.09
C SER A 139 -14.75 -5.22 -8.46
N PRO A 140 -14.43 -4.53 -9.56
CA PRO A 140 -14.76 -5.04 -10.90
C PRO A 140 -13.87 -6.21 -11.35
N SER A 141 -12.82 -6.55 -10.60
CA SER A 141 -11.81 -7.56 -10.99
C SER A 141 -11.24 -8.26 -9.75
N TYR A 142 -11.33 -9.58 -9.72
CA TYR A 142 -10.76 -10.43 -8.70
C TYR A 142 -9.24 -10.48 -8.79
N LEU A 143 -8.68 -10.62 -10.00
CA LEU A 143 -7.24 -10.71 -10.18
C LEU A 143 -6.53 -9.41 -9.78
N ARG A 144 -7.13 -8.25 -10.08
CA ARG A 144 -6.61 -6.97 -9.62
C ARG A 144 -6.69 -6.83 -8.12
N PHE A 145 -7.82 -7.23 -7.52
CA PHE A 145 -7.97 -7.21 -6.06
C PHE A 145 -6.91 -8.10 -5.38
N ALA A 146 -6.74 -9.34 -5.83
CA ALA A 146 -5.74 -10.26 -5.30
C ALA A 146 -4.31 -9.73 -5.52
N GLY A 147 -4.03 -9.19 -6.70
CA GLY A 147 -2.75 -8.57 -7.03
C GLY A 147 -2.41 -7.37 -6.13
N ASP A 148 -3.31 -6.40 -6.04
CA ASP A 148 -3.17 -5.22 -5.17
C ASP A 148 -2.97 -5.63 -3.70
N THR A 149 -3.72 -6.63 -3.24
CA THR A 149 -3.62 -7.17 -1.87
C THR A 149 -2.26 -7.82 -1.62
N LEU A 150 -1.79 -8.67 -2.52
CA LEU A 150 -0.50 -9.35 -2.37
C LEU A 150 0.69 -8.41 -2.49
N VAL A 151 0.61 -7.37 -3.31
CA VAL A 151 1.63 -6.31 -3.32
C VAL A 151 1.72 -5.65 -1.93
N ARG A 152 0.58 -5.35 -1.29
CA ARG A 152 0.56 -4.81 0.08
C ARG A 152 1.13 -5.79 1.10
N VAL A 153 0.77 -7.08 1.00
CA VAL A 153 1.36 -8.12 1.85
C VAL A 153 2.88 -8.13 1.72
N ALA A 154 3.39 -8.04 0.50
CA ALA A 154 4.81 -8.04 0.21
C ALA A 154 5.58 -6.82 0.75
N VAL A 155 4.89 -5.74 1.14
CA VAL A 155 5.50 -4.53 1.70
C VAL A 155 4.93 -4.18 3.07
N ARG A 156 4.22 -5.10 3.73
CA ARG A 156 3.54 -4.84 5.01
C ARG A 156 4.49 -4.40 6.13
N GLY A 157 5.74 -4.86 6.10
CA GLY A 157 6.79 -4.48 7.07
C GLY A 157 7.48 -3.15 6.76
N TRP A 158 7.13 -2.48 5.66
CA TRP A 158 7.74 -1.23 5.25
C TRP A 158 7.06 -0.03 5.92
N TYR A 159 7.77 1.09 5.98
CA TYR A 159 7.17 2.36 6.41
C TYR A 159 6.15 2.81 5.36
N SER A 160 5.09 3.49 5.81
CA SER A 160 4.10 4.10 4.93
C SER A 160 4.01 5.60 5.18
N THR A 161 3.94 6.39 4.11
CA THR A 161 3.86 7.85 4.18
C THR A 161 2.96 8.37 3.06
N THR A 162 1.99 9.20 3.41
CA THR A 162 1.19 9.93 2.42
C THR A 162 2.00 11.09 1.90
N VAL A 163 2.22 11.13 0.58
CA VAL A 163 2.94 12.21 -0.09
C VAL A 163 2.09 12.72 -1.23
N MET A 164 1.94 14.03 -1.30
CA MET A 164 1.37 14.73 -2.44
C MET A 164 2.52 15.42 -3.16
N CYS A 165 2.56 15.35 -4.48
CA CYS A 165 3.64 15.92 -5.28
C CYS A 165 3.10 16.64 -6.52
N ARG A 166 3.86 17.59 -7.04
CA ARG A 166 3.67 18.13 -8.39
C ARG A 166 4.95 17.98 -9.21
N PRO A 167 4.88 17.41 -10.43
CA PRO A 167 3.73 16.69 -10.98
C PRO A 167 3.42 15.41 -10.17
N ASP A 168 2.24 14.82 -10.38
CA ASP A 168 1.88 13.55 -9.74
C ASP A 168 2.84 12.43 -10.16
N VAL A 169 3.05 11.45 -9.27
CA VAL A 169 4.04 10.38 -9.47
C VAL A 169 3.93 9.68 -10.82
N PRO A 170 2.74 9.28 -11.31
CA PRO A 170 2.64 8.59 -12.61
C PRO A 170 3.06 9.44 -13.81
N ALA A 171 3.16 10.76 -13.66
CA ALA A 171 3.64 11.69 -14.68
C ALA A 171 5.14 11.97 -14.61
N LEU A 172 5.83 11.49 -13.57
CA LEU A 172 7.28 11.63 -13.45
C LEU A 172 8.01 10.69 -14.43
N PRO A 173 9.10 11.15 -15.08
CA PRO A 173 9.90 10.33 -15.96
C PRO A 173 10.64 9.22 -15.17
N GLY A 174 10.91 8.10 -15.84
CA GLY A 174 11.68 6.99 -15.25
C GLY A 174 10.89 6.14 -14.24
N THR A 175 9.59 6.36 -14.08
CA THR A 175 8.73 5.52 -13.25
C THR A 175 8.44 4.19 -13.93
N SER A 176 8.43 3.10 -13.16
CA SER A 176 8.12 1.76 -13.66
C SER A 176 6.81 1.24 -13.06
N ARG A 177 6.00 0.56 -13.87
CA ARG A 177 4.79 -0.15 -13.42
C ARG A 177 5.07 -1.64 -13.43
N PRO A 178 5.49 -2.25 -12.31
CA PRO A 178 5.95 -3.64 -12.30
C PRO A 178 4.84 -4.65 -12.60
N PHE A 179 3.57 -4.28 -12.33
CA PHE A 179 2.38 -5.14 -12.43
C PHE A 179 1.26 -4.47 -13.23
N PRO A 180 1.44 -4.22 -14.53
CA PRO A 180 0.45 -3.52 -15.37
C PRO A 180 -0.96 -4.13 -15.34
N PHE A 181 -1.13 -5.42 -15.02
CA PHE A 181 -2.44 -6.07 -15.00
C PHE A 181 -2.93 -6.36 -13.59
N LEU A 182 -2.06 -6.89 -12.73
CA LEU A 182 -2.43 -7.28 -11.37
C LEU A 182 -2.55 -6.08 -10.42
N SER A 183 -1.74 -5.05 -10.61
CA SER A 183 -1.73 -3.87 -9.76
C SER A 183 -1.33 -2.62 -10.56
N PRO A 184 -2.19 -2.17 -11.50
CA PRO A 184 -1.84 -1.12 -12.48
C PRO A 184 -1.53 0.24 -11.85
N GLY A 185 -2.00 0.47 -10.62
CA GLY A 185 -1.73 1.67 -9.85
C GLY A 185 -0.42 1.62 -9.05
N THR A 186 0.24 0.46 -8.97
CA THR A 186 1.53 0.33 -8.29
C THR A 186 2.64 0.87 -9.18
N VAL A 187 3.45 1.75 -8.61
CA VAL A 187 4.62 2.35 -9.28
C VAL A 187 5.86 2.07 -8.44
N ALA A 188 6.88 1.45 -9.03
CA ALA A 188 8.18 1.29 -8.38
C ALA A 188 9.09 2.46 -8.77
N LEU A 189 9.55 3.20 -7.75
CA LEU A 189 10.45 4.35 -7.88
C LEU A 189 11.91 3.94 -7.65
N SER A 190 12.13 2.95 -6.79
CA SER A 190 13.41 2.25 -6.62
C SER A 190 13.13 0.84 -6.07
N GLU A 191 14.19 0.07 -5.77
CA GLU A 191 14.04 -1.22 -5.07
C GLU A 191 13.35 -1.07 -3.71
N ASP A 192 13.66 0.02 -2.98
CA ASP A 192 13.23 0.27 -1.59
C ASP A 192 12.09 1.29 -1.47
N LEU A 193 11.59 1.87 -2.57
CA LEU A 193 10.55 2.91 -2.55
C LEU A 193 9.52 2.72 -3.65
N TRP A 194 8.27 2.52 -3.24
CA TRP A 194 7.16 2.20 -4.11
C TRP A 194 5.97 3.10 -3.78
N VAL A 195 5.09 3.29 -4.75
CA VAL A 195 3.79 3.95 -4.57
C VAL A 195 2.72 2.91 -4.81
N LEU A 196 1.82 2.78 -3.84
CA LEU A 196 0.69 1.85 -3.90
C LEU A 196 -0.58 2.59 -4.33
N PRO A 197 -1.53 1.91 -4.99
CA PRO A 197 -2.83 2.50 -5.28
C PRO A 197 -3.50 2.95 -3.98
N SER A 198 -4.23 4.06 -4.00
CA SER A 198 -5.03 4.46 -2.83
C SER A 198 -6.16 3.45 -2.62
N GLN A 199 -6.35 2.97 -1.38
CA GLN A 199 -7.59 2.30 -0.97
C GLN A 199 -8.58 3.27 -0.34
N GLN A 200 -8.16 4.51 -0.11
CA GLN A 200 -9.03 5.52 0.48
C GLN A 200 -10.03 6.02 -0.56
N ALA A 201 -11.15 6.53 -0.06
CA ALA A 201 -12.12 7.23 -0.88
C ALA A 201 -11.42 8.27 -1.78
N PRO A 202 -11.99 8.57 -2.97
CA PRO A 202 -11.39 9.48 -3.97
C PRO A 202 -10.97 10.86 -3.43
N GLU A 203 -11.44 11.23 -2.24
CA GLU A 203 -11.28 12.52 -1.59
C GLU A 203 -9.94 12.71 -0.87
N SER A 204 -9.09 11.67 -0.73
CA SER A 204 -7.73 11.82 -0.18
C SER A 204 -6.71 12.05 -1.30
N PRO A 205 -6.24 13.29 -1.53
CA PRO A 205 -5.45 13.67 -2.71
C PRO A 205 -3.98 13.21 -2.67
N GLY A 206 -3.62 12.28 -1.78
CA GLY A 206 -2.25 11.81 -1.57
C GLY A 206 -2.00 10.42 -2.11
N SER A 207 -0.79 10.22 -2.65
CA SER A 207 -0.30 8.89 -2.98
C SER A 207 0.28 8.23 -1.72
N THR A 208 0.04 6.93 -1.55
CA THR A 208 0.64 6.17 -0.45
C THR A 208 2.00 5.64 -0.88
N PHE A 209 3.05 6.24 -0.35
CA PHE A 209 4.42 5.77 -0.54
C PHE A 209 4.72 4.72 0.52
N VAL A 210 5.32 3.61 0.10
CA VAL A 210 5.85 2.58 0.99
C VAL A 210 7.35 2.44 0.78
N HIS A 211 8.11 2.37 1.86
CA HIS A 211 9.57 2.31 1.80
C HIS A 211 10.19 1.37 2.82
N ALA A 212 11.15 0.56 2.38
CA ALA A 212 11.86 -0.39 3.23
C ALA A 212 12.70 0.32 4.32
N ARG A 213 13.18 1.52 3.99
CA ARG A 213 14.00 2.37 4.86
C ARG A 213 13.62 3.83 4.69
N TYR A 214 13.61 4.56 5.80
CA TYR A 214 13.30 5.99 5.86
C TYR A 214 14.10 6.81 4.83
N GLU A 215 15.36 6.46 4.69
CA GLU A 215 16.33 7.12 3.82
C GLU A 215 15.96 7.02 2.34
N ALA A 216 15.29 5.95 1.90
CA ALA A 216 14.92 5.75 0.51
C ALA A 216 13.92 6.83 0.03
N LEU A 217 12.98 7.24 0.90
CA LEU A 217 12.07 8.34 0.58
C LEU A 217 12.83 9.66 0.41
N LEU A 218 13.75 9.97 1.32
CA LEU A 218 14.49 11.24 1.27
C LEU A 218 15.48 11.27 0.10
N GLU A 219 16.15 10.17 -0.19
CA GLU A 219 17.02 10.03 -1.37
C GLU A 219 16.25 10.28 -2.65
N TRP A 220 15.05 9.70 -2.79
CA TRP A 220 14.21 9.94 -3.96
C TRP A 220 13.77 11.41 -4.08
N LEU A 221 13.36 12.06 -2.99
CA LEU A 221 12.99 13.49 -2.98
C LEU A 221 14.16 14.37 -3.45
N VAL A 222 15.39 14.05 -3.02
CA VAL A 222 16.61 14.74 -3.47
C VAL A 222 16.88 14.47 -4.95
N ALA A 223 16.86 13.19 -5.34
CA ALA A 223 17.26 12.71 -6.67
C ALA A 223 16.26 12.98 -7.79
N THR A 224 15.05 13.47 -7.47
CA THR A 224 14.00 13.76 -8.46
C THR A 224 13.97 15.26 -8.78
N PRO A 225 14.69 15.75 -9.81
CA PRO A 225 14.69 17.17 -10.18
C PRO A 225 13.39 17.62 -10.82
N ALA A 226 12.62 16.70 -11.41
CA ALA A 226 11.31 16.99 -11.99
C ALA A 226 10.23 17.28 -10.93
N LEU A 227 10.53 17.09 -9.65
CA LEU A 227 9.62 17.39 -8.54
C LEU A 227 9.65 18.89 -8.26
N GLU A 228 8.55 19.57 -8.55
CA GLU A 228 8.38 21.02 -8.37
C GLU A 228 7.87 21.37 -6.97
N ALA A 229 6.93 20.58 -6.46
CA ALA A 229 6.35 20.80 -5.15
C ALA A 229 6.00 19.49 -4.44
N VAL A 230 5.95 19.55 -3.12
CA VAL A 230 5.63 18.42 -2.25
C VAL A 230 4.76 18.86 -1.08
N ASN A 231 3.89 17.98 -0.59
CA ASN A 231 3.27 18.11 0.71
C ASN A 231 3.26 16.75 1.40
N ILE A 232 3.69 16.73 2.66
CA ILE A 232 3.71 15.53 3.49
C ILE A 232 2.92 15.87 4.75
N PRO A 233 1.60 15.57 4.79
CA PRO A 233 0.71 16.00 5.87
C PRO A 233 1.17 15.57 7.27
N ARG A 234 1.97 14.50 7.35
CA ARG A 234 2.63 14.05 8.56
C ARG A 234 4.07 13.71 8.24
N LEU A 235 5.00 14.51 8.78
CA LEU A 235 6.42 14.26 8.61
C LEU A 235 6.78 12.83 9.04
N PRO A 236 7.54 12.09 8.23
CA PRO A 236 7.91 10.72 8.53
C PRO A 236 9.01 10.68 9.60
N GLY A 237 9.10 9.58 10.35
CA GLY A 237 10.19 9.36 11.31
C GLY A 237 10.01 10.12 12.63
N LYS A 238 11.12 10.43 13.30
CA LYS A 238 11.13 11.25 14.52
C LYS A 238 11.17 12.72 14.13
N THR A 239 10.28 13.51 14.73
CA THR A 239 10.13 14.94 14.42
C THR A 239 10.51 15.79 15.63
N TRP A 240 11.25 16.86 15.38
CA TRP A 240 11.52 17.92 16.36
C TRP A 240 11.02 19.26 15.84
N THR A 241 10.44 20.06 16.74
CA THR A 241 10.20 21.47 16.49
C THR A 241 11.48 22.24 16.81
N LEU A 242 11.99 23.00 15.85
CA LEU A 242 13.16 23.85 16.04
C LEU A 242 12.72 25.26 16.40
N GLU A 243 13.42 25.88 17.36
CA GLU A 243 13.23 27.28 17.72
C GLU A 243 14.05 28.21 16.80
N ALA A 244 13.87 28.02 15.50
CA ALA A 244 14.61 28.75 14.47
C ALA A 244 13.75 28.95 13.21
N SER A 245 13.92 30.11 12.58
CA SER A 245 13.37 30.37 11.26
C SER A 245 14.07 29.52 10.19
N LEU A 246 13.40 29.31 9.06
CA LEU A 246 13.96 28.57 7.95
C LEU A 246 15.29 29.16 7.45
N ALA A 247 15.40 30.49 7.39
CA ALA A 247 16.63 31.18 7.02
C ALA A 247 17.82 30.83 7.95
N ARG A 248 17.55 30.69 9.25
CA ARG A 248 18.57 30.28 10.23
C ARG A 248 18.94 28.80 10.06
N VAL A 249 17.99 27.95 9.71
CA VAL A 249 18.24 26.53 9.41
C VAL A 249 19.07 26.35 8.14
N ASP A 250 18.70 27.05 7.06
CA ASP A 250 19.42 27.01 5.77
C ASP A 250 20.89 27.45 5.94
N ALA A 251 21.15 28.48 6.75
CA ALA A 251 22.51 28.92 7.06
C ALA A 251 23.32 27.89 7.87
N ALA A 252 22.66 27.07 8.71
CA ALA A 252 23.30 26.12 9.60
C ALA A 252 23.49 24.72 8.99
N ILE A 253 22.76 24.41 7.92
CA ILE A 253 22.74 23.11 7.24
C ILE A 253 22.96 23.33 5.73
N PRO A 254 24.22 23.43 5.28
CA PRO A 254 24.50 23.68 3.87
C PRO A 254 24.09 22.49 2.99
N GLY A 255 23.66 22.77 1.75
CA GLY A 255 23.33 21.74 0.76
C GLY A 255 21.91 21.17 0.85
N LEU A 256 21.02 21.82 1.62
CA LEU A 256 19.59 21.51 1.59
C LEU A 256 18.98 21.87 0.23
N LYS A 257 18.32 20.90 -0.42
CA LYS A 257 17.49 21.12 -1.61
C LYS A 257 16.14 21.69 -1.17
N SER A 258 15.72 22.78 -1.82
CA SER A 258 14.40 23.37 -1.60
C SER A 258 13.32 22.71 -2.46
N LEU A 259 12.15 22.51 -1.86
CA LEU A 259 10.91 22.10 -2.51
C LEU A 259 9.79 23.03 -2.06
N ALA A 260 8.99 23.51 -3.01
CA ALA A 260 7.81 24.30 -2.67
C ALA A 260 6.75 23.42 -2.00
N GLY A 261 6.01 23.97 -1.03
CA GLY A 261 4.81 23.34 -0.50
C GLY A 261 3.64 23.46 -1.47
N LEU A 262 2.75 22.45 -1.49
CA LEU A 262 1.46 22.59 -2.18
C LEU A 262 0.50 23.54 -1.46
N GLU A 263 0.67 23.66 -0.14
CA GLU A 263 -0.04 24.60 0.71
C GLU A 263 0.69 25.94 0.73
N ALA A 264 -0.06 27.04 0.62
CA ALA A 264 0.50 28.39 0.57
C ALA A 264 1.37 28.70 1.79
N GLY A 265 2.59 29.17 1.55
CA GLY A 265 3.54 29.53 2.61
C GLY A 265 4.21 28.35 3.32
N THR A 266 3.98 27.10 2.86
CA THR A 266 4.76 25.95 3.32
C THR A 266 5.99 25.79 2.45
N GLU A 267 7.15 25.61 3.07
CA GLU A 267 8.39 25.28 2.38
C GLU A 267 9.00 24.02 2.95
N TYR A 268 9.52 23.16 2.08
CA TYR A 268 10.25 21.97 2.47
C TYR A 268 11.72 22.10 2.09
N ARG A 269 12.59 21.52 2.93
CA ARG A 269 14.01 21.32 2.63
C ARG A 269 14.36 19.86 2.85
N VAL A 270 15.14 19.28 1.95
CA VAL A 270 15.64 17.92 2.09
C VAL A 270 17.14 17.88 1.85
N GLY A 271 17.87 17.14 2.67
CA GLY A 271 19.31 17.00 2.52
C GLY A 271 19.90 16.19 3.66
N THR A 272 21.10 16.58 4.13
CA THR A 272 21.81 15.85 5.18
C THR A 272 22.32 16.75 6.30
N LEU A 273 22.35 16.23 7.52
CA LEU A 273 22.95 16.85 8.70
C LEU A 273 23.80 15.81 9.41
N GLU A 274 25.10 16.06 9.61
CA GLU A 274 26.04 15.10 10.20
C GLU A 274 25.99 13.71 9.53
N GLY A 275 25.80 13.69 8.20
CA GLY A 275 25.66 12.47 7.41
C GLY A 275 24.35 11.69 7.58
N ALA A 276 23.36 12.21 8.33
CA ALA A 276 22.00 11.65 8.35
C ALA A 276 21.09 12.43 7.40
N GLN A 277 20.22 11.75 6.65
CA GLN A 277 19.20 12.45 5.87
C GLN A 277 18.14 13.08 6.78
N VAL A 278 17.76 14.30 6.43
CA VAL A 278 16.76 15.10 7.15
C VAL A 278 15.76 15.71 6.18
N LEU A 279 14.53 15.86 6.65
CA LEU A 279 13.47 16.62 6.00
C LEU A 279 13.06 17.76 6.94
N VAL A 280 13.12 18.99 6.47
CA VAL A 280 12.66 20.17 7.21
C VAL A 280 11.40 20.72 6.55
N GLN A 281 10.42 21.07 7.36
CA GLN A 281 9.21 21.77 6.95
C GLN A 281 9.14 23.10 7.69
N ALA A 282 8.93 24.20 6.96
CA ALA A 282 8.63 25.49 7.54
C ALA A 282 7.12 25.70 7.57
N HIS A 283 6.60 26.04 8.75
CA HIS A 283 5.20 26.38 8.94
C HIS A 283 4.99 27.89 8.76
N THR A 284 3.78 28.27 8.34
CA THR A 284 3.37 29.68 8.21
C THR A 284 3.45 30.49 9.52
N SER A 285 3.51 29.82 10.67
CA SER A 285 3.71 30.44 11.98
C SER A 285 5.16 30.88 12.23
N GLY A 286 6.08 30.54 11.34
CA GLY A 286 7.52 30.80 11.49
C GLY A 286 8.30 29.70 12.21
N LEU A 287 7.62 28.68 12.74
CA LEU A 287 8.25 27.49 13.31
C LEU A 287 8.75 26.55 12.20
N THR A 288 9.87 25.87 12.45
CA THR A 288 10.37 24.81 11.57
C THR A 288 10.31 23.47 12.28
N GLN A 289 9.99 22.42 11.54
CA GLN A 289 10.01 21.04 12.02
C GLN A 289 11.04 20.26 11.23
N LEU A 290 11.85 19.46 11.92
CA LEU A 290 12.84 18.58 11.33
C LEU A 290 12.47 17.13 11.62
N ALA A 291 12.35 16.35 10.56
CA ALA A 291 12.13 14.92 10.60
C ALA A 291 13.39 14.15 10.18
N HIS A 292 13.63 13.02 10.85
CA HIS A 292 14.76 12.14 10.58
C HIS A 292 14.51 10.69 11.03
N ASN A 293 15.40 9.76 10.67
CA ASN A 293 15.34 8.38 11.19
C ASN A 293 15.74 8.32 12.67
N ALA A 294 14.93 7.68 13.51
CA ALA A 294 15.13 7.57 14.96
C ALA A 294 16.53 7.06 15.37
N ARG A 295 17.17 6.21 14.57
CA ARG A 295 18.54 5.72 14.82
C ARG A 295 19.60 6.82 14.90
N HIS A 296 19.31 8.01 14.37
CA HIS A 296 20.19 9.17 14.39
C HIS A 296 19.83 10.20 15.46
N ALA A 297 18.85 9.91 16.33
CA ALA A 297 18.28 10.87 17.27
C ALA A 297 19.32 11.50 18.21
N GLU A 298 20.13 10.69 18.91
CA GLU A 298 21.08 11.23 19.90
C GLU A 298 22.12 12.13 19.22
N ARG A 299 22.70 11.66 18.12
CA ARG A 299 23.68 12.43 17.34
C ARG A 299 23.10 13.74 16.82
N LEU A 300 21.90 13.70 16.24
CA LEU A 300 21.28 14.89 15.69
C LEU A 300 20.82 15.86 16.78
N GLN A 301 20.36 15.36 17.93
CA GLN A 301 20.00 16.21 19.06
C GLN A 301 21.21 16.98 19.58
N ALA A 302 22.36 16.33 19.73
CA ALA A 302 23.61 16.99 20.11
C ALA A 302 24.02 18.04 19.05
N ALA A 303 23.96 17.67 17.77
CA ALA A 303 24.30 18.54 16.65
C ALA A 303 23.40 19.79 16.54
N LEU A 304 22.10 19.64 16.82
CA LEU A 304 21.13 20.73 16.82
C LEU A 304 21.27 21.61 18.07
N THR A 305 21.57 21.02 19.24
CA THR A 305 21.84 21.77 20.48
C THR A 305 23.10 22.61 20.35
N ALA A 306 24.19 22.05 19.80
CA ALA A 306 25.43 22.76 19.54
C ALA A 306 25.25 23.96 18.58
N ARG A 307 24.30 23.87 17.65
CA ARG A 307 23.90 24.96 16.75
C ARG A 307 22.87 25.94 17.37
N GLY A 308 22.43 25.67 18.60
CA GLY A 308 21.41 26.46 19.31
C GLY A 308 20.03 26.43 18.65
N LEU A 309 19.70 25.34 17.94
CA LEU A 309 18.42 25.14 17.24
C LEU A 309 17.38 24.40 18.11
N LEU A 310 17.85 23.67 19.12
CA LEU A 310 17.01 23.05 20.15
C LEU A 310 17.34 23.69 21.50
N LYS A 311 16.30 23.93 22.33
CA LYS A 311 16.51 24.19 23.75
C LYS A 311 16.86 22.88 24.47
N PRO A 312 17.78 22.91 25.45
CA PRO A 312 17.93 21.79 26.37
C PRO A 312 16.58 21.54 27.07
N SER A 313 16.18 20.28 27.20
CA SER A 313 15.10 19.92 28.13
C SER A 313 15.54 20.40 29.50
N THR A 314 14.81 21.36 30.08
CA THR A 314 14.92 21.66 31.50
C THR A 314 14.16 20.55 32.22
N ASP A 315 14.87 19.47 32.53
CA ASP A 315 14.43 18.45 33.48
C ASP A 315 14.45 19.02 34.91
#